data_AF-A0A4P0Y145-F1
#
_entry.id   AF-A0A4P0Y145-F1
#
_cell.length_a   1.000
_cell.length_b   1.000
_cell.length_c   1.000
_cell.angle_alpha   90.00
_cell.angle_beta   90.00
_cell.angle_gamma   90.00
#
_symmetry.space_group_name_H-M   'P 1'
#
loop_
_entity.id
_entity.type
_entity.pdbx_description
1 polymer ?
#
loop_
_entity_poly.entity_id
_entity_poly.type
_entity_poly.pdbx_seq_one_letter_code
_entity_poly.pdbx_strand_id
1 'polypeptide(L)'
;MARARGRGRRELKSEINIVPLLDVLLVLLLIFMATAPIITQSVEVDLPDATESQAVKSNDDPPVIVEVSGVGQYSVKVGQETLSQLPPEQVIAEAKRRLEANEKTVFLIGGAKDVPYDEIIKA
;
A
#
# COMPACT_ATOMS: atom_id res chain seq x y z
N MET A 1 86.53 16.93 -23.34
CA MET A 1 85.20 16.60 -23.93
C MET A 1 84.42 15.75 -22.94
N ALA A 2 83.31 16.25 -22.38
CA ALA A 2 82.41 15.46 -21.56
C ALA A 2 80.96 15.78 -21.96
N ARG A 3 80.23 14.78 -22.47
CA ARG A 3 78.80 14.89 -22.79
C ARG A 3 77.98 14.34 -21.62
N ALA A 4 77.23 15.22 -20.96
CA ALA A 4 76.21 14.83 -19.99
C ALA A 4 74.99 14.26 -20.74
N ARG A 5 74.62 13.01 -20.45
CA ARG A 5 73.37 12.41 -20.92
C ARG A 5 72.25 12.78 -19.96
N GLY A 6 71.26 13.52 -20.45
CA GLY A 6 70.02 13.81 -19.75
C GLY A 6 69.23 12.51 -19.48
N ARG A 7 68.89 12.29 -18.21
CA ARG A 7 68.11 11.13 -17.75
C ARG A 7 66.63 11.48 -17.92
N GLY A 8 65.98 10.91 -18.92
CA GLY A 8 64.54 11.06 -19.16
C GLY A 8 63.75 10.52 -17.97
N ARG A 9 63.04 11.39 -17.27
CA ARG A 9 62.13 11.06 -16.17
C ARG A 9 60.87 10.45 -16.78
N ARG A 10 60.72 9.14 -16.67
CA ARG A 10 59.54 8.40 -17.13
C ARG A 10 58.40 8.71 -16.16
N GLU A 11 57.42 9.51 -16.59
CA GLU A 11 56.21 9.77 -15.82
C GLU A 11 55.38 8.48 -15.75
N LEU A 12 55.12 8.01 -14.53
CA LEU A 12 54.23 6.89 -14.26
C LEU A 12 52.80 7.43 -14.35
N LYS A 13 52.10 7.09 -15.44
CA LYS A 13 50.65 7.33 -15.53
C LYS A 13 49.92 6.28 -14.70
N SER A 14 49.26 6.72 -13.65
CA SER A 14 48.40 5.89 -12.80
C SER A 14 46.95 6.21 -13.15
N GLU A 15 46.45 5.60 -14.23
CA GLU A 15 45.03 5.70 -14.61
C GLU A 15 44.23 4.68 -13.79
N ILE A 16 43.18 5.13 -13.11
CA ILE A 16 42.30 4.23 -12.35
C ILE A 16 41.45 3.44 -13.37
N ASN A 17 41.36 2.12 -13.20
CA ASN A 17 40.46 1.31 -14.03
C ASN A 17 39.01 1.51 -13.55
N ILE A 18 38.23 2.25 -14.33
CA ILE A 18 36.84 2.62 -13.99
C ILE A 18 35.88 1.45 -14.23
N VAL A 19 36.18 0.55 -15.18
CA VAL A 19 35.25 -0.52 -15.60
C VAL A 19 34.91 -1.49 -14.45
N PRO A 20 35.89 -2.00 -13.66
CA PRO A 20 35.57 -2.85 -12.50
C PRO A 20 34.84 -2.10 -11.39
N LEU A 21 35.08 -0.79 -11.23
CA LEU A 21 34.40 0.01 -10.20
C LEU A 21 32.92 0.19 -10.52
N LEU A 22 32.61 0.40 -11.80
CA LEU A 22 31.23 0.55 -12.26
C LEU A 22 30.41 -0.72 -12.08
N ASP A 23 31.03 -1.90 -12.27
CA ASP A 23 30.40 -3.21 -12.07
C ASP A 23 29.99 -3.42 -10.60
N VAL A 24 30.87 -3.09 -9.65
CA VAL A 24 30.56 -3.15 -8.21
C VAL A 24 29.40 -2.21 -7.85
N LEU A 25 29.37 -1.00 -8.41
CA LEU A 25 28.29 -0.04 -8.16
C LEU A 25 26.95 -0.51 -8.75
N LEU A 26 26.96 -1.14 -9.93
CA LEU A 26 25.75 -1.68 -10.56
C LEU A 26 25.17 -2.86 -9.79
N VAL A 27 26.01 -3.77 -9.29
CA VAL A 27 25.57 -4.90 -8.44
C VAL A 27 24.89 -4.39 -7.17
N LEU A 28 25.43 -3.34 -6.53
CA LEU A 28 24.81 -2.74 -5.34
C LEU A 28 23.43 -2.14 -5.65
N LEU A 29 23.28 -1.47 -6.80
CA LEU A 29 21.98 -0.94 -7.25
C LEU A 29 20.96 -2.05 -7.50
N LEU A 30 21.40 -3.16 -8.11
CA LEU A 30 20.55 -4.31 -8.38
C LEU A 30 20.04 -4.95 -7.08
N ILE A 31 20.89 -5.07 -6.06
CA ILE A 31 20.48 -5.55 -4.74
C ILE A 31 19.47 -4.59 -4.11
N PHE A 32 19.73 -3.29 -4.11
CA PHE A 32 18.80 -2.32 -3.54
C PHE A 32 17.43 -2.35 -4.21
N MET A 33 17.39 -2.43 -5.54
CA MET A 33 16.13 -2.58 -6.27
C MET A 33 15.43 -3.92 -5.98
N ALA A 34 16.18 -5.02 -5.85
CA ALA A 34 15.62 -6.34 -5.58
C ALA A 34 15.07 -6.51 -4.15
N THR A 35 15.60 -5.75 -3.19
CA THR A 35 15.18 -5.85 -1.78
C THR A 35 13.86 -5.15 -1.46
N ALA A 36 13.28 -4.35 -2.37
CA ALA A 36 11.97 -3.74 -2.16
C ALA A 36 10.88 -4.83 -2.28
N PRO A 37 10.34 -5.34 -1.16
CA PRO A 37 9.30 -6.36 -1.21
C PRO A 37 7.99 -5.65 -1.58
N ILE A 38 7.25 -6.20 -2.54
CA ILE A 38 5.87 -5.80 -2.73
C ILE A 38 5.10 -6.31 -1.50
N ILE A 39 4.71 -5.40 -0.59
CA ILE A 39 3.83 -5.73 0.53
C ILE A 39 2.45 -5.99 -0.07
N THR A 40 2.12 -7.25 -0.33
CA THR A 40 0.76 -7.64 -0.73
C THR A 40 -0.05 -7.92 0.53
N GLN A 41 -1.01 -7.06 0.84
CA GLN A 41 -2.05 -7.41 1.81
C GLN A 41 -3.01 -8.40 1.13
N SER A 42 -2.93 -9.67 1.50
CA SER A 42 -3.88 -10.69 1.07
C SER A 42 -5.05 -10.73 2.04
N VAL A 43 -6.24 -10.32 1.60
CA VAL A 43 -7.50 -10.67 2.25
C VAL A 43 -8.11 -11.81 1.45
N GLU A 44 -8.36 -12.93 2.13
CA GLU A 44 -9.11 -14.06 1.58
C GLU A 44 -10.59 -13.68 1.61
N VAL A 45 -11.17 -13.44 0.43
CA VAL A 45 -12.60 -13.10 0.27
C VAL A 45 -13.28 -14.27 -0.41
N ASP A 46 -14.12 -14.96 0.35
CA ASP A 46 -15.10 -15.90 -0.20
C ASP A 46 -16.22 -15.07 -0.86
N LEU A 47 -16.29 -15.12 -2.19
CA LEU A 47 -17.33 -14.46 -2.98
C LEU A 47 -18.61 -15.30 -2.92
N PRO A 48 -19.70 -14.85 -2.28
CA PRO A 48 -20.97 -15.57 -2.31
C PRO A 48 -21.59 -15.52 -3.72
N ASP A 49 -22.33 -16.57 -4.07
CA ASP A 49 -23.08 -16.61 -5.34
C ASP A 49 -24.04 -15.41 -5.42
N ALA A 50 -24.09 -14.77 -6.60
CA ALA A 50 -24.74 -13.47 -6.86
C ALA A 50 -26.21 -13.33 -6.40
N THR A 51 -26.86 -14.44 -6.05
CA THR A 51 -28.18 -14.55 -5.44
C THR A 51 -28.31 -13.81 -4.08
N GLU A 52 -27.21 -13.56 -3.37
CA GLU A 52 -27.21 -12.83 -2.08
C GLU A 52 -27.30 -11.30 -2.18
N SER A 53 -27.39 -10.74 -3.39
CA SER A 53 -27.76 -9.32 -3.59
C SER A 53 -29.15 -8.96 -3.00
N GLN A 54 -29.87 -9.96 -2.46
CA GLN A 54 -31.11 -9.84 -1.73
C GLN A 54 -30.93 -9.47 -0.24
N ALA A 55 -29.71 -9.51 0.32
CA ALA A 55 -29.49 -9.18 1.74
C ALA A 55 -29.94 -7.75 2.11
N VAL A 56 -29.80 -6.79 1.18
CA VAL A 56 -30.30 -5.41 1.37
C VAL A 56 -31.83 -5.33 1.30
N LYS A 57 -32.50 -6.30 0.66
CA LYS A 57 -33.97 -6.32 0.52
C LYS A 57 -34.68 -7.01 1.69
N SER A 58 -33.96 -7.81 2.47
CA SER A 58 -34.55 -8.72 3.48
C SER A 58 -34.36 -8.27 4.93
N ASN A 59 -33.63 -7.18 5.17
CA ASN A 59 -33.51 -6.58 6.50
C ASN A 59 -34.35 -5.30 6.56
N ASP A 60 -35.15 -5.17 7.61
CA ASP A 60 -35.91 -3.94 7.90
C ASP A 60 -34.98 -2.80 8.38
N ASP A 61 -33.76 -3.12 8.83
CA ASP A 61 -32.78 -2.15 9.30
C ASP A 61 -31.90 -1.60 8.15
N PRO A 62 -31.60 -0.28 8.14
CA PRO A 62 -30.73 0.30 7.14
C PRO A 62 -29.31 -0.29 7.24
N PRO A 63 -28.67 -0.62 6.10
CA PRO A 63 -27.32 -1.17 6.12
C PRO A 63 -26.31 -0.15 6.65
N VAL A 64 -25.24 -0.68 7.25
CA VAL A 64 -24.11 0.12 7.71
C VAL A 64 -23.10 0.20 6.57
N ILE A 65 -22.89 1.40 6.04
CA ILE A 65 -21.99 1.62 4.91
C ILE A 65 -20.69 2.26 5.43
N VAL A 66 -19.57 1.58 5.28
CA VAL A 66 -18.22 2.10 5.55
C VAL A 66 -17.67 2.65 4.23
N GLU A 67 -17.59 3.97 4.11
CA GLU A 67 -17.01 4.65 2.97
C GLU A 67 -15.54 4.99 3.20
N VAL A 68 -14.68 4.54 2.28
CA VAL A 68 -13.28 4.91 2.21
C VAL A 68 -13.14 6.12 1.30
N SER A 69 -12.68 7.25 1.85
CA SER A 69 -12.50 8.50 1.08
C SER A 69 -11.03 8.77 0.72
N GLY A 70 -10.10 8.10 1.39
CA GLY A 70 -8.66 8.27 1.21
C GLY A 70 -7.89 7.56 2.32
N VAL A 71 -6.57 7.74 2.34
CA VAL A 71 -5.67 6.99 3.24
C VAL A 71 -6.07 7.19 4.71
N GLY A 72 -6.52 6.11 5.34
CA GLY A 72 -6.93 6.10 6.76
C GLY A 72 -8.14 7.00 7.10
N GLN A 73 -8.88 7.49 6.09
CA GLN A 73 -10.07 8.31 6.28
C GLN A 73 -11.32 7.51 5.93
N TYR A 74 -12.05 7.15 6.97
CA TYR A 74 -13.27 6.36 6.86
C TYR A 74 -14.47 7.21 7.27
N SER A 75 -15.61 6.94 6.65
CA SER A 75 -16.90 7.48 7.06
C SER A 75 -17.89 6.34 7.23
N VAL A 76 -18.72 6.39 8.26
CA VAL A 76 -19.75 5.39 8.51
C VAL A 76 -21.12 6.03 8.29
N LYS A 77 -21.91 5.46 7.38
CA LYS A 77 -23.27 5.93 7.06
C LYS A 77 -24.28 4.88 7.44
N VAL A 78 -25.29 5.29 8.22
CA VAL A 78 -26.39 4.41 8.62
C VAL A 78 -27.70 5.16 8.55
N GLY A 79 -28.54 4.80 7.57
CA GLY A 79 -29.77 5.52 7.28
C GLY A 79 -29.47 6.98 6.92
N GLN A 80 -29.84 7.91 7.81
CA GLN A 80 -29.60 9.35 7.64
C GLN A 80 -28.40 9.87 8.43
N GLU A 81 -27.85 9.07 9.34
CA GLU A 81 -26.70 9.45 10.13
C GLU A 81 -25.40 9.21 9.34
N THR A 82 -24.52 10.21 9.30
CA THR A 82 -23.19 10.10 8.69
C THR A 82 -22.16 10.56 9.70
N LEU A 83 -21.27 9.64 10.05
CA LEU A 83 -20.08 9.90 10.86
C LEU A 83 -18.90 10.00 9.91
N SER A 84 -18.39 11.21 9.70
CA SER A 84 -17.29 11.46 8.76
C SER A 84 -15.94 11.52 9.47
N GLN A 85 -14.87 11.15 8.75
CA GLN A 85 -13.47 11.29 9.19
C GLN A 85 -13.17 10.53 10.49
N LEU A 86 -13.68 9.31 10.59
CA LEU A 86 -13.39 8.44 11.72
C LEU A 86 -12.02 7.77 11.54
N PRO A 87 -11.18 7.74 12.59
CA PRO A 87 -9.99 6.90 12.59
C PRO A 87 -10.38 5.41 12.63
N PRO A 88 -9.52 4.49 12.15
CA PRO A 88 -9.85 3.07 12.03
C PRO A 88 -10.34 2.43 13.34
N GLU A 89 -9.75 2.81 14.48
CA GLU A 89 -10.14 2.27 15.79
C GLU A 89 -11.60 2.60 16.16
N GLN A 90 -12.09 3.79 15.77
CA GLN A 90 -13.46 4.21 16.03
C GLN A 90 -14.45 3.51 15.09
N VAL A 91 -14.06 3.25 13.84
CA VAL A 91 -14.87 2.47 12.90
C VAL A 91 -15.08 1.07 13.44
N ILE A 92 -14.03 0.41 13.92
CA ILE A 92 -14.11 -0.93 14.51
C ILE A 92 -15.01 -0.94 15.75
N ALA A 93 -14.88 0.07 16.62
CA ALA A 93 -15.70 0.17 17.82
C ALA A 93 -17.19 0.34 17.47
N GLU A 94 -17.51 1.19 16.50
CA GLU A 94 -18.89 1.43 16.06
C GLU A 94 -19.47 0.21 15.32
N ALA A 95 -18.68 -0.45 14.47
CA ALA A 95 -19.09 -1.68 13.79
C ALA A 95 -19.40 -2.80 14.79
N LYS A 96 -18.53 -3.01 15.80
CA LYS A 96 -18.77 -4.00 16.88
C LYS A 96 -20.03 -3.69 17.65
N ARG A 97 -20.23 -2.43 18.06
CA ARG A 97 -21.41 -2.00 18.79
C ARG A 97 -22.71 -2.28 18.03
N ARG A 98 -22.70 -2.10 16.71
CA ARG A 98 -23.87 -2.38 15.86
C ARG A 98 -24.10 -3.86 15.63
N LEU A 99 -23.03 -4.65 15.50
CA LEU A 99 -23.14 -6.10 15.41
C LEU A 99 -23.69 -6.71 16.71
N GLU A 100 -23.30 -6.17 17.87
CA GLU A 100 -23.86 -6.57 19.17
C GLU A 100 -25.34 -6.16 19.34
N ALA A 101 -25.75 -5.03 18.75
CA ALA A 101 -27.13 -4.57 18.79
C ALA A 101 -28.05 -5.40 17.86
N ASN A 102 -27.55 -5.76 16.68
CA ASN A 102 -28.24 -6.63 15.73
C ASN A 102 -27.23 -7.49 14.95
N GLU A 103 -27.18 -8.78 15.25
CA GLU A 103 -26.29 -9.74 14.57
C GLU A 103 -26.58 -9.87 13.07
N LYS A 104 -27.78 -9.49 12.61
CA LYS A 104 -28.16 -9.50 11.19
C LYS A 104 -27.80 -8.21 10.47
N THR A 105 -27.10 -7.27 11.11
CA THR A 105 -26.68 -6.02 10.48
C THR A 105 -25.87 -6.30 9.23
N VAL A 106 -26.32 -5.75 8.09
CA VAL A 106 -25.58 -5.83 6.82
C VAL A 106 -24.57 -4.71 6.77
N PHE A 107 -23.30 -5.07 6.60
CA PHE A 107 -22.20 -4.13 6.38
C PHE A 107 -21.87 -4.06 4.89
N LEU A 108 -21.73 -2.86 4.37
CA LEU A 108 -21.31 -2.59 3.00
C LEU A 108 -20.04 -1.74 3.05
N ILE A 109 -19.03 -2.11 2.26
CA ILE A 109 -17.83 -1.29 2.09
C ILE A 109 -17.96 -0.56 0.75
N GLY A 110 -17.94 0.76 0.80
CA GLY A 110 -17.99 1.65 -0.34
C GLY A 110 -16.70 2.43 -0.49
N GLY A 111 -16.33 2.78 -1.72
CA GLY A 111 -15.22 3.67 -2.00
C GLY A 111 -15.43 4.38 -3.33
N ALA A 112 -14.86 5.57 -3.48
CA ALA A 112 -14.82 6.22 -4.78
C ALA A 112 -13.94 5.39 -5.76
N LYS A 113 -14.20 5.50 -7.07
CA LYS A 113 -13.53 4.69 -8.10
C LYS A 113 -12.01 4.89 -8.16
N ASP A 114 -11.54 6.00 -7.64
CA ASP A 114 -10.15 6.44 -7.58
C ASP A 114 -9.45 6.05 -6.27
N VAL A 115 -10.17 5.45 -5.32
CA VAL A 115 -9.57 4.96 -4.07
C VAL A 115 -8.64 3.78 -4.39
N PRO A 116 -7.39 3.81 -3.90
CA PRO A 116 -6.46 2.70 -4.04
C PRO A 116 -7.04 1.40 -3.48
N TYR A 117 -6.85 0.30 -4.22
CA TYR A 117 -7.39 -1.01 -3.84
C TYR A 117 -6.88 -1.49 -2.47
N ASP A 118 -5.66 -1.12 -2.08
CA ASP A 118 -5.10 -1.44 -0.76
C ASP A 118 -5.85 -0.75 0.39
N GLU A 119 -6.40 0.45 0.16
CA GLU A 119 -7.21 1.13 1.17
C GLU A 119 -8.60 0.49 1.32
N ILE A 120 -9.16 -0.11 0.26
CA ILE A 120 -10.40 -0.89 0.33
C ILE A 120 -10.19 -2.20 1.11
N ILE A 121 -9.02 -2.83 0.96
CA ILE A 121 -8.67 -4.07 1.68
C ILE A 121 -8.43 -3.83 3.19
N LYS A 122 -7.95 -2.64 3.56
CA LYS A 122 -7.70 -2.28 4.97
C LYS A 122 -8.97 -1.93 5.75
N ALA A 123 -10.03 -1.53 5.05
CA ALA A 123 -11.31 -1.09 5.61
C ALA A 123 -12.10 -2.27 6.19
#